data_AF-A0A531LLT0-F1
#
_entry.id   AF-A0A531LLT0-F1
#
_cell.length_a   1.000
_cell.length_b   1.000
_cell.length_c   1.000
_cell.angle_alpha   90.00
_cell.angle_beta   90.00
_cell.angle_gamma   90.00
#
_symmetry.space_group_name_H-M   'P 1'
#
loop_
_entity.id
_entity.type
_entity.pdbx_description
1 polymer ?
#
loop_
_entity_poly.entity_id
_entity_poly.type
_entity_poly.pdbx_seq_one_letter_code
_entity_poly.pdbx_strand_id
1 'polypeptide(L)'
;STLVRCMSRLVEPSHGKVEFEGKDLLKISDAALIELRRHRMGMVFQNFALLPHLNVLDNIAFPLSIQGQDRATREGRAREVIELVGLRG
;
A
#
# COMPACT_ATOMS: atom_id res chain seq x y z
N SER A 1 6.16 -1.40 16.80
CA SER A 1 5.87 -0.85 15.45
C SER A 1 5.25 0.55 15.53
N THR A 2 5.99 1.55 16.02
CA THR A 2 5.48 2.94 16.16
C THR A 2 6.12 3.85 15.11
N LEU A 3 7.45 3.86 15.01
CA LEU A 3 8.19 4.72 14.06
C LEU A 3 7.74 4.53 12.60
N VAL A 4 7.73 3.28 12.11
CA VAL A 4 7.31 2.98 10.72
C VAL A 4 5.86 3.42 10.47
N ARG A 5 4.97 3.27 11.46
CA ARG A 5 3.57 3.71 11.34
C ARG A 5 3.44 5.23 11.35
N CYS A 6 4.29 5.93 12.10
CA CYS A 6 4.39 7.39 12.06
C CYS A 6 4.91 7.88 10.69
N MET A 7 5.92 7.20 10.11
CA MET A 7 6.43 7.51 8.78
C MET A 7 5.36 7.33 7.68
N SER A 8 4.55 6.28 7.78
CA SER A 8 3.45 6.03 6.83
C SER A 8 2.16 6.81 7.16
N ARG A 9 2.17 7.69 8.17
CA ARG A 9 0.98 8.40 8.69
C ARG A 9 -0.22 7.46 8.97
N LEU A 10 0.06 6.25 9.44
CA LEU A 10 -0.95 5.35 10.05
C LEU A 10 -1.16 5.67 11.54
N VAL A 11 -0.15 6.28 12.17
CA VAL A 11 -0.22 6.87 13.50
C VAL A 11 0.23 8.32 13.37
N GLU A 12 -0.50 9.25 13.98
CA GLU A 12 -0.13 10.66 13.96
C GLU A 12 1.07 10.90 14.89
N PRO A 13 2.19 11.47 14.40
CA PRO A 13 3.28 11.90 15.26
C PRO A 13 2.80 13.06 16.14
N SER A 14 3.13 13.05 17.44
CA SER A 14 2.75 14.16 18.32
C SER A 14 3.49 15.45 18.00
N HIS A 15 4.77 15.35 17.61
CA HIS A 15 5.62 16.48 17.23
C HIS A 15 6.68 16.03 16.22
N GLY A 16 7.24 16.99 15.49
CA GLY A 16 8.36 16.77 14.57
C GLY A 16 8.00 17.03 13.12
N LYS A 17 8.78 16.41 12.21
CA LYS A 17 8.62 16.53 10.76
C LYS A 17 8.79 15.15 10.13
N VAL A 18 7.93 14.81 9.16
CA VAL A 18 8.08 13.61 8.32
C VAL A 18 8.18 14.10 6.89
N GLU A 19 9.34 13.94 6.27
CA GLU A 19 9.57 14.37 4.89
C GLU A 19 9.70 13.16 3.96
N PHE A 20 8.99 13.20 2.84
CA PHE A 20 9.10 12.21 1.77
C PHE A 20 9.21 12.95 0.44
N GLU A 21 10.31 12.72 -0.30
CA GLU A 21 10.59 13.39 -1.58
C GLU A 21 10.48 14.92 -1.50
N GLY A 22 11.03 15.51 -0.44
CA GLY A 22 11.01 16.96 -0.20
C GLY A 22 9.65 17.53 0.22
N LYS A 23 8.62 16.69 0.42
CA LYS A 23 7.31 17.10 0.91
C LYS A 23 7.13 16.75 2.38
N ASP A 24 6.75 17.75 3.17
CA ASP A 24 6.38 17.56 4.57
C ASP A 24 5.00 16.89 4.64
N LEU A 25 4.99 15.61 4.99
CA LEU A 25 3.77 14.80 5.06
C LEU A 25 2.83 15.28 6.16
N LEU A 26 3.29 16.01 7.17
CA LEU A 26 2.42 16.59 8.20
C LEU A 26 1.58 17.77 7.69
N LYS A 27 1.95 18.34 6.54
CA LYS A 27 1.32 19.56 5.98
C LYS A 27 0.51 19.30 4.71
N ILE A 28 0.47 18.07 4.21
CA ILE A 28 -0.35 17.73 3.04
C ILE A 28 -1.80 17.45 3.44
N SER A 29 -2.72 17.65 2.49
CA SER A 29 -4.14 17.34 2.70
C SER A 29 -4.39 15.82 2.75
N ASP A 30 -5.51 15.41 3.34
CA ASP A 30 -5.92 14.00 3.39
C ASP A 30 -6.05 13.39 1.99
N ALA A 31 -6.56 14.15 1.03
CA ALA A 31 -6.64 13.72 -0.37
C ALA A 31 -5.25 13.45 -0.97
N ALA A 32 -4.28 14.34 -0.74
CA ALA A 32 -2.92 14.13 -1.20
C ALA A 32 -2.24 12.95 -0.49
N LEU A 33 -2.54 12.74 0.79
CA LEU A 33 -2.03 11.59 1.55
C LEU A 33 -2.62 10.26 1.04
N ILE A 34 -3.90 10.24 0.66
CA ILE A 34 -4.53 9.08 0.01
C ILE A 34 -3.83 8.77 -1.32
N GLU A 35 -3.60 9.77 -2.16
CA GLU A 35 -2.92 9.56 -3.45
C GLU A 35 -1.48 9.07 -3.29
N LEU A 36 -0.75 9.59 -2.29
CA LEU A 36 0.57 9.11 -1.93
C LEU A 36 0.55 7.63 -1.53
N ARG A 37 -0.38 7.23 -0.66
CA ARG A 37 -0.54 5.83 -0.22
C ARG A 37 -1.00 4.90 -1.33
N ARG A 38 -1.76 5.40 -2.31
CA ARG A 38 -2.18 4.60 -3.46
C ARG A 38 -1.02 4.30 -4.40
N HIS A 39 -0.14 5.26 -4.67
CA HIS A 39 0.79 5.16 -5.79
C HIS A 39 2.27 5.03 -5.41
N ARG A 40 2.68 5.50 -4.22
CA ARG A 40 4.10 5.68 -3.87
C ARG A 40 4.51 5.01 -2.56
N MET A 41 3.57 4.46 -1.80
CA MET A 41 3.87 3.78 -0.54
C MET A 41 3.17 2.42 -0.47
N GLY A 42 3.90 1.41 0.00
CA GLY A 42 3.36 0.10 0.35
C GLY A 42 3.84 -0.29 1.75
N MET A 43 3.05 -1.10 2.46
CA MET A 43 3.41 -1.58 3.79
C MET A 43 3.12 -3.08 3.92
N VAL A 44 4.10 -3.82 4.44
CA VAL A 44 3.95 -5.23 4.83
C VAL A 44 3.82 -5.29 6.35
N PHE A 45 2.77 -5.95 6.84
CA PHE A 45 2.47 -6.07 8.26
C PHE A 45 2.98 -7.39 8.84
N GLN A 46 3.38 -7.37 10.12
CA GLN A 46 3.84 -8.57 10.83
C GLN A 46 2.73 -9.63 10.98
N ASN A 47 1.52 -9.19 11.32
CA ASN A 47 0.32 -10.02 11.19
C ASN A 47 -0.25 -9.74 9.81
N PHE A 48 -0.30 -10.78 8.96
CA PHE A 48 -0.70 -10.67 7.56
C PHE A 48 -2.04 -9.93 7.43
N ALA A 49 -2.01 -8.71 6.88
CA ALA A 49 -3.18 -7.86 6.68
C ALA A 49 -3.93 -8.24 5.39
N LEU A 50 -4.13 -9.54 5.19
CA LEU A 50 -4.87 -10.08 4.06
C LEU A 50 -6.36 -9.92 4.28
N LEU A 51 -7.10 -9.75 3.20
CA LEU A 51 -8.55 -9.78 3.17
C LEU A 51 -8.98 -11.26 3.11
N PRO A 52 -9.53 -11.83 4.20
CA PRO A 52 -9.73 -13.29 4.31
C PRO A 52 -10.84 -13.83 3.40
N HIS A 53 -11.69 -12.95 2.89
CA HIS A 53 -12.76 -13.29 1.94
C HIS A 53 -12.29 -13.23 0.48
N LEU A 54 -11.03 -12.88 0.24
CA LEU A 54 -10.41 -12.84 -1.09
C LEU A 54 -9.36 -13.96 -1.19
N ASN A 55 -9.20 -14.52 -2.40
CA ASN A 55 -8.08 -15.42 -2.68
C ASN A 55 -6.75 -14.65 -2.82
N VAL A 56 -5.64 -15.36 -3.04
CA VAL A 56 -4.31 -14.76 -3.17
C VAL A 56 -4.23 -13.77 -4.34
N LEU A 57 -4.76 -14.15 -5.52
CA LEU A 57 -4.76 -13.30 -6.71
C LEU A 57 -5.52 -11.99 -6.45
N ASP A 58 -6.69 -12.08 -5.84
CA ASP A 58 -7.55 -10.95 -5.54
C ASP A 58 -6.93 -10.04 -4.46
N ASN A 59 -6.27 -10.61 -3.44
CA ASN A 59 -5.52 -9.83 -2.44
C ASN A 59 -4.39 -9.02 -3.09
N ILE A 60 -3.65 -9.61 -4.04
CA ILE A 60 -2.54 -8.94 -4.73
C ILE A 60 -3.06 -7.92 -5.76
N ALA A 61 -4.17 -8.21 -6.45
CA ALA A 61 -4.78 -7.31 -7.43
C ALA A 61 -5.56 -6.15 -6.78
N PHE A 62 -5.95 -6.28 -5.50
CA PHE A 62 -6.82 -5.31 -4.82
C PHE A 62 -6.26 -3.88 -4.82
N PRO A 63 -4.99 -3.61 -4.48
CA PRO A 63 -4.45 -2.25 -4.56
C PRO A 63 -4.54 -1.62 -5.96
N LEU A 64 -4.34 -2.43 -7.02
CA LEU A 64 -4.45 -1.98 -8.41
C LEU A 64 -5.92 -1.69 -8.80
N SER A 65 -6.87 -2.42 -8.21
CA SER A 65 -8.30 -2.11 -8.38
C SER A 65 -8.68 -0.74 -7.79
N ILE A 66 -8.08 -0.38 -6.64
CA ILE A 66 -8.29 0.92 -5.98
C ILE A 66 -7.67 2.06 -6.81
N GLN A 67 -6.62 1.78 -7.56
CA GLN A 67 -6.04 2.70 -8.55
C GLN A 67 -6.87 2.80 -9.85
N GLY A 68 -7.97 2.06 -9.97
CA GLY A 68 -8.83 2.10 -11.15
C GLY A 68 -8.31 1.30 -12.35
N GLN A 69 -7.33 0.41 -12.18
CA GLN A 69 -6.86 -0.44 -13.27
C GLN A 69 -7.93 -1.47 -13.67
N ASP A 70 -8.05 -1.71 -14.98
CA ASP A 70 -8.97 -2.69 -15.51
C ASP A 70 -8.62 -4.10 -15.03
N ARG A 71 -9.61 -5.00 -15.10
CA ARG A 71 -9.50 -6.36 -14.56
C ARG A 71 -8.37 -7.17 -15.22
N ALA A 72 -8.22 -7.08 -16.53
CA ALA A 72 -7.22 -7.88 -17.24
C ALA A 72 -5.80 -7.43 -16.86
N THR A 73 -5.57 -6.12 -16.84
CA THR A 73 -4.27 -5.53 -16.46
C THR A 73 -3.87 -5.88 -15.03
N ARG A 74 -4.78 -5.68 -14.06
CA ARG A 74 -4.46 -5.94 -12.65
C ARG A 74 -4.24 -7.42 -12.33
N GLU A 75 -5.02 -8.31 -12.94
CA GLU A 75 -4.83 -9.75 -12.75
C GLU A 75 -3.54 -10.24 -13.43
N GLY A 76 -3.17 -9.68 -14.60
CA GLY A 76 -1.90 -9.94 -15.26
C GLY A 76 -0.72 -9.63 -14.34
N ARG A 77 -0.67 -8.40 -13.81
CA ARG A 77 0.37 -7.99 -12.84
C ARG A 77 0.36 -8.82 -11.57
N ALA A 78 -0.81 -9.14 -11.03
CA ALA A 78 -0.90 -9.93 -9.82
C ALA A 78 -0.31 -11.34 -10.02
N ARG A 79 -0.53 -11.96 -11.19
CA ARG A 79 0.11 -13.23 -11.55
C ARG A 79 1.63 -13.11 -11.64
N GLU A 80 2.16 -12.06 -12.28
CA GLU A 80 3.61 -11.80 -12.32
C GLU A 80 4.22 -11.70 -10.91
N VAL A 81 3.54 -11.05 -9.98
CA VAL A 81 3.99 -10.94 -8.59
C VAL A 81 3.93 -12.30 -7.88
N ILE A 82 2.87 -13.09 -8.08
CA ILE A 82 2.74 -14.46 -7.53
C ILE A 82 3.94 -15.32 -7.96
N GLU A 83 4.38 -15.19 -9.22
CA GLU A 83 5.58 -15.87 -9.71
C GLU A 83 6.83 -15.43 -8.98
N LEU A 84 7.01 -14.12 -8.85
CA LEU A 84 8.19 -13.53 -8.25
C LEU A 84 8.38 -14.00 -6.80
N VAL A 85 7.28 -14.20 -6.07
CA VAL A 85 7.30 -14.65 -4.67
C VAL A 85 7.16 -16.17 -4.50
N GLY A 86 7.13 -16.94 -5.59
CA GLY A 86 7.13 -18.40 -5.55
C GLY A 86 5.83 -19.04 -5.08
N LEU A 87 4.68 -18.38 -5.25
CA LEU A 87 3.37 -18.85 -4.78
C LEU A 87 2.58 -19.64 -5.86
N ARG A 88 3.27 -20.34 -6.76
CA ARG A 88 2.67 -21.10 -7.89
C ARG A 88 2.12 -22.49 -7.52
N GLY A 89 2.03 -22.80 -6.23
CA GLY A 89 1.65 -24.12 -5.69
C GLY A 89 0.16 -24.28 -5.42
#